data_AF-A0A3M3JTE0-F1
#
_entry.id   AF-A0A3M3JTE0-F1
#
_cell.length_a   1.000
_cell.length_b   1.000
_cell.length_c   1.000
_cell.angle_alpha   90.00
_cell.angle_beta   90.00
_cell.angle_gamma   90.00
#
_symmetry.space_group_name_H-M   'P 1'
#
loop_
_entity.id
_entity.type
_entity.pdbx_description
1 polymer ?
#
loop_
_entity_poly.entity_id
_entity_poly.type
_entity_poly.pdbx_seq_one_letter_code
_entity_poly.pdbx_strand_id
1 'polypeptide(L)'
;MRPADFKPEQIIEAGKLLQSAGRAITGFALRKEVGGGNPNRLKQVWDEHVASHVVAEAEPVAELPVEVAQELSHVSETLVARLASMVVGINDRAVRASDRRAAEVVRAAGEQRDQADRELVDAAQTVDDLEQQLDSLQESHDLLVIELEKVRTAKQEQAVELAQVRERLTAVEKAAKEAAATASAQVKLLQGQLEEQRRSEQKAREREAQAAGALHQMEKQHLVDVEACQELRTEVRALSAALAETNAVSDGRAQDLMQAKADVKAMREELKAAHDAQANGLGREQAALAQIKALQDALSEAVKAPVKQPQKAAGKTSKAKAQSSGNETKGD
;
A
#
# COMPACT_ATOMS: atom_id res chain seq x y z
N MET A 1 -6.47 -147.83 12.14
CA MET A 1 -7.59 -148.77 11.87
C MET A 1 -7.38 -149.38 10.48
N ARG A 2 -7.74 -150.65 10.26
CA ARG A 2 -7.97 -151.15 8.89
C ARG A 2 -9.29 -150.56 8.37
N PRO A 3 -9.40 -150.19 7.08
CA PRO A 3 -10.69 -149.96 6.44
C PRO A 3 -11.56 -151.22 6.51
N ALA A 4 -12.88 -151.05 6.52
CA ALA A 4 -13.81 -152.14 6.28
C ALA A 4 -14.07 -152.24 4.76
N ASP A 5 -13.78 -153.40 4.18
CA ASP A 5 -13.95 -153.66 2.75
C ASP A 5 -15.38 -154.15 2.46
N PHE A 6 -16.26 -153.18 2.18
CA PHE A 6 -17.62 -153.44 1.72
C PHE A 6 -17.61 -154.05 0.31
N LYS A 7 -18.52 -155.00 0.05
CA LYS A 7 -18.62 -155.69 -1.23
C LYS A 7 -19.25 -154.78 -2.30
N PRO A 8 -18.89 -154.91 -3.60
CA PRO A 8 -19.41 -154.04 -4.66
C PRO A 8 -20.95 -153.98 -4.73
N GLU A 9 -21.62 -155.10 -4.49
CA GLU A 9 -23.07 -155.22 -4.60
C GLU A 9 -23.78 -154.33 -3.57
N GLN A 10 -23.23 -154.22 -2.35
CA GLN A 10 -23.76 -153.37 -1.28
C GLN A 10 -23.60 -151.87 -1.61
N ILE A 11 -22.55 -151.51 -2.36
CA ILE A 11 -22.30 -150.14 -2.82
C ILE A 11 -23.31 -149.77 -3.93
N ILE A 12 -23.58 -150.72 -4.83
CA ILE A 12 -24.56 -150.59 -5.92
C ILE A 12 -25.99 -150.51 -5.34
N GLU A 13 -26.33 -151.33 -4.35
CA GLU A 13 -27.63 -151.29 -3.67
C GLU A 13 -27.85 -149.95 -2.93
N ALA A 14 -26.85 -149.48 -2.19
CA ALA A 14 -26.88 -148.16 -1.56
C ALA A 14 -26.99 -147.01 -2.58
N GLY A 15 -26.34 -147.13 -3.74
CA GLY A 15 -26.48 -146.18 -4.84
C GLY A 15 -27.88 -146.16 -5.44
N LYS A 16 -28.47 -147.35 -5.67
CA LYS A 16 -29.86 -147.50 -6.14
C LYS A 16 -30.88 -146.96 -5.12
N LEU A 17 -30.64 -147.12 -3.82
CA LEU A 17 -31.44 -146.51 -2.74
C LEU A 17 -31.33 -144.98 -2.71
N LEU A 18 -30.13 -144.41 -2.94
CA LEU A 18 -29.97 -142.96 -3.09
C LEU A 18 -30.67 -142.44 -4.35
N GLN A 19 -30.59 -143.18 -5.45
CA GLN A 19 -31.21 -142.84 -6.73
C GLN A 19 -32.75 -142.83 -6.64
N SER A 20 -33.35 -143.87 -6.05
CA SER A 20 -34.81 -143.93 -5.86
C SER A 20 -35.33 -142.93 -4.82
N ALA A 21 -34.50 -142.54 -3.85
CA ALA A 21 -34.77 -141.43 -2.93
C ALA A 21 -34.49 -140.04 -3.53
N GLY A 22 -34.12 -139.93 -4.81
CA GLY A 22 -33.83 -138.65 -5.48
C GLY A 22 -32.63 -137.88 -4.93
N ARG A 23 -31.72 -138.55 -4.19
CA ARG A 23 -30.59 -137.93 -3.50
C ARG A 23 -29.30 -138.03 -4.31
N ALA A 24 -28.51 -136.94 -4.33
CA ALA A 24 -27.26 -136.86 -5.08
C ALA A 24 -26.23 -137.93 -4.66
N ILE A 25 -25.85 -138.79 -5.61
CA ILE A 25 -25.02 -139.98 -5.38
C ILE A 25 -23.53 -139.62 -5.34
N THR A 26 -23.13 -139.05 -4.20
CA THR A 26 -21.74 -138.71 -3.86
C THR A 26 -21.10 -139.82 -3.02
N GLY A 27 -19.76 -139.89 -3.00
CA GLY A 27 -19.02 -140.86 -2.16
C GLY A 27 -19.34 -140.75 -0.67
N PHE A 28 -19.67 -139.55 -0.18
CA PHE A 28 -20.11 -139.32 1.20
C PHE A 28 -21.55 -139.76 1.46
N ALA A 29 -22.46 -139.58 0.49
CA ALA A 29 -23.81 -140.13 0.57
C ALA A 29 -23.77 -141.67 0.57
N LEU A 30 -23.01 -142.28 -0.34
CA LEU A 30 -22.78 -143.73 -0.36
C LEU A 30 -22.20 -144.21 0.97
N ARG A 31 -21.20 -143.53 1.53
CA ARG A 31 -20.63 -143.86 2.86
C ARG A 31 -21.68 -143.77 3.98
N LYS A 32 -22.68 -142.89 3.88
CA LYS A 32 -23.74 -142.76 4.88
C LYS A 32 -24.69 -143.96 4.84
N GLU A 33 -25.13 -144.38 3.66
CA GLU A 33 -26.08 -145.50 3.54
C GLU A 33 -25.39 -146.87 3.69
N VAL A 34 -24.14 -147.03 3.22
CA VAL A 34 -23.31 -148.24 3.42
C VAL A 34 -22.79 -148.36 4.86
N GLY A 35 -22.86 -147.28 5.65
CA GLY A 35 -22.43 -147.24 7.06
C GLY A 35 -20.93 -147.12 7.29
N GLY A 36 -20.09 -147.09 6.25
CA GLY A 36 -18.64 -146.97 6.38
C GLY A 36 -17.87 -146.96 5.06
N GLY A 37 -16.55 -147.14 5.14
CA GLY A 37 -15.65 -147.24 3.98
C GLY A 37 -15.01 -145.92 3.55
N ASN A 38 -14.24 -145.99 2.46
CA ASN A 38 -13.56 -144.85 1.83
C ASN A 38 -14.48 -144.24 0.74
N PRO A 39 -14.91 -142.96 0.86
CA PRO A 39 -15.79 -142.30 -0.11
C PRO A 39 -15.36 -142.44 -1.57
N ASN A 40 -14.06 -142.41 -1.85
CA ASN A 40 -13.55 -142.44 -3.22
C ASN A 40 -13.76 -143.81 -3.87
N ARG A 41 -13.51 -144.91 -3.15
CA ARG A 41 -13.76 -146.28 -3.64
C ARG A 41 -15.27 -146.52 -3.83
N LEU A 42 -16.11 -146.01 -2.92
CA LEU A 42 -17.56 -146.14 -3.03
C LEU A 42 -18.06 -145.42 -4.29
N LYS A 43 -17.60 -144.18 -4.52
CA LYS A 43 -17.96 -143.39 -5.70
C LYS A 43 -17.45 -144.03 -7.00
N GLN A 44 -16.21 -144.52 -7.02
CA GLN A 44 -15.63 -145.23 -8.16
C GLN A 44 -16.47 -146.46 -8.56
N VAL A 45 -16.78 -147.35 -7.62
CA VAL A 45 -17.58 -148.57 -7.92
C VAL A 45 -18.99 -148.23 -8.41
N TRP A 46 -19.59 -147.14 -7.90
CA TRP A 46 -20.87 -146.64 -8.42
C TRP A 46 -20.72 -146.07 -9.84
N ASP A 47 -19.69 -145.27 -10.10
CA ASP A 47 -19.48 -144.65 -11.41
C ASP A 47 -19.07 -145.69 -12.47
N GLU A 48 -18.39 -146.77 -12.09
CA GLU A 48 -18.14 -147.95 -12.92
C GLU A 48 -19.44 -148.71 -13.25
N HIS A 49 -20.36 -148.86 -12.29
CA HIS A 49 -21.71 -149.41 -12.56
C HIS A 49 -22.54 -148.50 -13.47
N VAL A 50 -22.47 -147.17 -13.30
CA VAL A 50 -23.15 -146.22 -14.19
C VAL A 50 -22.56 -146.25 -15.59
N ALA A 51 -21.23 -146.18 -15.74
CA ALA A 51 -20.57 -146.21 -17.05
C ALA A 51 -20.87 -147.50 -17.82
N SER A 52 -20.86 -148.66 -17.14
CA SER A 52 -21.19 -149.94 -17.76
C SER A 52 -22.67 -150.10 -18.14
N HIS A 53 -23.60 -149.36 -17.51
CA HIS A 53 -24.99 -149.28 -17.98
C HIS A 53 -25.16 -148.26 -19.12
N VAL A 54 -24.54 -147.08 -19.03
CA VAL A 54 -24.72 -145.99 -20.02
C VAL A 54 -24.16 -146.35 -21.40
N VAL A 55 -23.12 -147.20 -21.48
CA VAL A 55 -22.55 -147.64 -22.77
C VAL A 55 -23.43 -148.70 -23.48
N ALA A 56 -24.46 -149.24 -22.83
CA ALA A 56 -25.31 -150.30 -23.40
C ALA A 56 -26.51 -149.79 -24.21
N GLU A 57 -26.98 -148.55 -24.01
CA GLU A 57 -28.15 -147.98 -24.71
C GLU A 57 -27.76 -147.10 -25.91
N ALA A 58 -26.81 -147.59 -26.73
CA ALA A 58 -26.50 -147.03 -28.04
C ALA A 58 -27.04 -147.96 -29.15
N GLU A 59 -28.37 -148.02 -29.30
CA GLU A 59 -28.96 -148.68 -30.47
C GLU A 59 -28.46 -147.99 -31.75
N PRO A 60 -28.09 -148.76 -32.80
CA PRO A 60 -27.77 -148.17 -34.09
C PRO A 60 -29.04 -147.56 -34.67
N VAL A 61 -29.07 -146.22 -34.79
CA VAL A 61 -30.19 -145.48 -35.38
C VAL A 61 -30.44 -146.04 -36.79
N ALA A 62 -31.58 -146.70 -36.97
CA ALA A 62 -32.00 -147.19 -38.27
C ALA A 62 -32.11 -146.00 -39.23
N GLU A 63 -31.56 -146.15 -40.44
CA GLU A 63 -31.70 -145.13 -41.47
C GLU A 63 -33.18 -144.85 -41.71
N LEU A 64 -33.58 -143.58 -41.63
CA LEU A 64 -34.97 -143.19 -41.80
C LEU A 64 -35.47 -143.63 -43.18
N PRO A 65 -36.69 -144.21 -43.29
CA PRO A 65 -37.30 -144.51 -44.58
C PRO A 65 -37.21 -143.29 -45.50
N VAL A 66 -36.88 -143.51 -46.77
CA VAL A 66 -36.43 -142.43 -47.66
C VAL A 66 -37.49 -141.34 -47.84
N GLU A 67 -38.77 -141.72 -47.72
CA GLU A 67 -39.93 -140.83 -47.73
C GLU A 67 -39.94 -139.89 -46.50
N VAL A 68 -39.61 -140.42 -45.32
CA VAL A 68 -39.53 -139.65 -44.07
C VAL A 68 -38.32 -138.72 -44.08
N ALA A 69 -37.20 -139.17 -44.66
CA ALA A 69 -36.02 -138.34 -44.86
C ALA A 69 -36.28 -137.20 -45.86
N GLN A 70 -37.02 -137.46 -46.94
CA GLN A 70 -37.41 -136.46 -47.95
C GLN A 70 -38.37 -135.42 -47.38
N GLU A 71 -39.43 -135.83 -46.68
CA GLU A 71 -40.36 -134.92 -46.00
C GLU A 71 -39.65 -134.08 -44.94
N LEU A 72 -38.74 -134.67 -44.15
CA LEU A 72 -37.94 -133.93 -43.17
C LEU A 72 -37.02 -132.90 -43.84
N SER A 73 -36.40 -133.24 -44.99
CA SER A 73 -35.62 -132.28 -45.79
C SER A 73 -36.51 -131.12 -46.24
N HIS A 74 -37.63 -131.42 -46.91
CA HIS A 74 -38.54 -130.43 -47.46
C HIS A 74 -39.14 -129.49 -46.39
N VAL A 75 -39.52 -130.02 -45.23
CA VAL A 75 -39.98 -129.23 -44.09
C VAL A 75 -38.85 -128.37 -43.52
N SER A 76 -37.62 -128.90 -43.43
CA SER A 76 -36.47 -128.13 -42.94
C SER A 76 -36.08 -126.99 -43.89
N GLU A 77 -36.07 -127.23 -45.21
CA GLU A 77 -35.82 -126.22 -46.25
C GLU A 77 -36.89 -125.12 -46.19
N THR A 78 -38.17 -125.50 -46.09
CA THR A 78 -39.30 -124.57 -45.95
C THR A 78 -39.20 -123.74 -44.65
N LEU A 79 -38.80 -124.36 -43.53
CA LEU A 79 -38.60 -123.66 -42.27
C LEU A 79 -37.43 -122.67 -42.34
N VAL A 80 -36.30 -123.08 -42.93
CA VAL A 80 -35.11 -122.24 -43.15
C VAL A 80 -35.42 -121.07 -44.07
N ALA A 81 -36.13 -121.29 -45.19
CA ALA A 81 -36.56 -120.22 -46.09
C ALA A 81 -37.48 -119.20 -45.39
N ARG A 82 -38.41 -119.67 -44.54
CA ARG A 82 -39.28 -118.81 -43.74
C ARG A 82 -38.50 -118.03 -42.67
N LEU A 83 -37.50 -118.65 -42.04
CA LEU A 83 -36.61 -118.00 -41.08
C LEU A 83 -35.76 -116.91 -41.75
N ALA A 84 -35.17 -117.20 -42.92
CA ALA A 84 -34.39 -116.24 -43.70
C ALA A 84 -35.24 -115.03 -44.11
N SER A 85 -36.45 -115.27 -44.64
CA SER A 85 -37.42 -114.21 -44.97
C SER A 85 -37.78 -113.35 -43.74
N MET A 86 -38.00 -113.96 -42.58
CA MET A 86 -38.28 -113.25 -41.34
C MET A 86 -37.08 -112.43 -40.85
N VAL A 87 -35.85 -112.95 -40.94
CA VAL A 87 -34.62 -112.24 -40.57
C VAL A 87 -34.38 -111.02 -41.47
N VAL A 88 -34.56 -111.15 -42.78
CA VAL A 88 -34.51 -110.01 -43.72
C VAL A 88 -35.58 -108.97 -43.37
N GLY A 89 -36.83 -109.40 -43.15
CA GLY A 89 -37.92 -108.50 -42.77
C GLY A 89 -37.80 -107.88 -41.37
N ILE A 90 -36.90 -108.38 -40.51
CA ILE A 90 -36.50 -107.73 -39.24
C ILE A 90 -35.34 -106.76 -39.49
N ASN A 91 -34.36 -107.13 -40.31
CA ASN A 91 -33.24 -106.27 -40.70
C ASN A 91 -33.74 -104.99 -41.39
N ASP A 92 -34.63 -105.10 -42.38
CA ASP A 92 -35.28 -103.97 -43.07
C ASP A 92 -35.95 -103.00 -42.08
N ARG A 93 -36.58 -103.52 -41.04
CA ARG A 93 -37.24 -102.72 -39.99
C ARG A 93 -36.22 -102.05 -39.07
N ALA A 94 -35.13 -102.74 -38.72
CA ALA A 94 -34.05 -102.19 -37.91
C ALA A 94 -33.29 -101.08 -38.64
N VAL A 95 -32.94 -101.29 -39.92
CA VAL A 95 -32.30 -100.29 -40.79
C VAL A 95 -33.20 -99.07 -40.93
N ARG A 96 -34.46 -99.23 -41.37
CA ARG A 96 -35.41 -98.11 -41.49
C ARG A 96 -35.70 -97.37 -40.18
N ALA A 97 -35.56 -98.02 -39.02
CA ALA A 97 -35.65 -97.36 -37.71
C ALA A 97 -34.37 -96.60 -37.35
N SER A 98 -33.20 -97.13 -37.73
CA SER A 98 -31.90 -96.46 -37.60
C SER A 98 -31.83 -95.22 -38.50
N ASP A 99 -32.24 -95.33 -39.76
CA ASP A 99 -32.22 -94.23 -40.74
C ASP A 99 -33.10 -93.05 -40.29
N ARG A 100 -34.28 -93.34 -39.74
CA ARG A 100 -35.17 -92.31 -39.15
C ARG A 100 -34.52 -91.60 -37.98
N ARG A 101 -33.94 -92.35 -37.03
CA ARG A 101 -33.22 -91.79 -35.88
C ARG A 101 -32.00 -90.97 -36.33
N ALA A 102 -31.27 -91.41 -37.34
CA ALA A 102 -30.16 -90.68 -37.91
C ALA A 102 -30.63 -89.36 -38.56
N ALA A 103 -31.71 -89.40 -39.34
CA ALA A 103 -32.32 -88.19 -39.93
C ALA A 103 -32.88 -87.23 -38.86
N GLU A 104 -33.48 -87.75 -37.78
CA GLU A 104 -33.96 -86.98 -36.64
C GLU A 104 -32.81 -86.30 -35.89
N VAL A 105 -31.71 -87.01 -35.63
CA VAL A 105 -30.50 -86.45 -35.01
C VAL A 105 -29.80 -85.44 -35.90
N VAL A 106 -29.68 -85.69 -37.21
CA VAL A 106 -29.11 -84.73 -38.17
C VAL A 106 -29.98 -83.47 -38.27
N ARG A 107 -31.31 -83.61 -38.30
CA ARG A 107 -32.24 -82.47 -38.27
C ARG A 107 -32.10 -81.67 -36.97
N ALA A 108 -32.11 -82.33 -35.82
CA ALA A 108 -31.97 -81.66 -34.53
C ALA A 108 -30.60 -80.96 -34.37
N ALA A 109 -29.51 -81.57 -34.85
CA ALA A 109 -28.19 -80.95 -34.88
C ALA A 109 -28.13 -79.75 -35.84
N GLY A 110 -28.83 -79.82 -36.98
CA GLY A 110 -29.01 -78.68 -37.88
C GLY A 110 -29.79 -77.54 -37.20
N GLU A 111 -30.95 -77.83 -36.61
CA GLU A 111 -31.79 -76.85 -35.91
C GLU A 111 -31.08 -76.19 -34.72
N GLN A 112 -30.27 -76.95 -33.97
CA GLN A 112 -29.42 -76.42 -32.90
C GLN A 112 -28.27 -75.56 -33.42
N ARG A 113 -27.63 -75.97 -34.53
CA ARG A 113 -26.58 -75.16 -35.17
C ARG A 113 -27.16 -73.87 -35.73
N ASP A 114 -28.25 -73.93 -36.48
CA ASP A 114 -28.92 -72.76 -37.07
C ASP A 114 -29.36 -71.77 -35.97
N GLN A 115 -29.65 -72.24 -34.76
CA GLN A 115 -29.95 -71.38 -33.62
C GLN A 115 -28.68 -70.77 -33.01
N ALA A 116 -27.60 -71.54 -32.82
CA ALA A 116 -26.32 -71.03 -32.35
C ALA A 116 -25.69 -70.03 -33.34
N ASP A 117 -25.76 -70.30 -34.65
CA ASP A 117 -25.27 -69.41 -35.72
C ASP A 117 -26.07 -68.08 -35.72
N ARG A 118 -27.33 -68.04 -35.27
CA ARG A 118 -28.09 -66.79 -35.04
C ARG A 118 -27.67 -66.08 -33.75
N GLU A 119 -27.61 -66.80 -32.63
CA GLU A 119 -27.22 -66.23 -31.34
C GLU A 119 -25.82 -65.63 -31.36
N LEU A 120 -24.91 -66.19 -32.18
CA LEU A 120 -23.58 -65.62 -32.45
C LEU A 120 -23.63 -64.34 -33.29
N VAL A 121 -24.57 -64.21 -34.24
CA VAL A 121 -24.77 -62.97 -35.02
C VAL A 121 -25.38 -61.87 -34.17
N ASP A 122 -26.41 -62.20 -33.38
CA ASP A 122 -27.01 -61.25 -32.42
C ASP A 122 -25.97 -60.79 -31.39
N ALA A 123 -25.16 -61.71 -30.85
CA ALA A 123 -24.07 -61.38 -29.93
C ALA A 123 -23.00 -60.48 -30.60
N ALA A 124 -22.60 -60.78 -31.83
CA ALA A 124 -21.65 -59.94 -32.58
C ALA A 124 -22.19 -58.52 -32.78
N GLN A 125 -23.45 -58.37 -33.20
CA GLN A 125 -24.08 -57.04 -33.33
C GLN A 125 -24.09 -56.29 -31.99
N THR A 126 -24.35 -56.96 -30.86
CA THR A 126 -24.28 -56.29 -29.55
C THR A 126 -22.86 -55.90 -29.13
N VAL A 127 -21.81 -56.56 -29.66
CA VAL A 127 -20.42 -56.13 -29.46
C VAL A 127 -20.12 -54.91 -30.31
N ASP A 128 -20.46 -54.94 -31.61
CA ASP A 128 -20.29 -53.79 -32.52
C ASP A 128 -21.02 -52.53 -32.00
N ASP A 129 -22.25 -52.68 -31.52
CA ASP A 129 -23.05 -51.61 -30.90
C ASP A 129 -22.41 -51.05 -29.61
N LEU A 130 -21.71 -51.88 -28.84
CA LEU A 130 -21.03 -51.50 -27.60
C LEU A 130 -19.66 -50.87 -27.87
N GLU A 131 -18.93 -51.33 -28.89
CA GLU A 131 -17.68 -50.71 -29.34
C GLU A 131 -17.96 -49.31 -29.90
N GLN A 132 -19.00 -49.14 -30.73
CA GLN A 132 -19.41 -47.81 -31.20
C GLN A 132 -19.82 -46.87 -30.06
N GLN A 133 -20.52 -47.38 -29.03
CA GLN A 133 -20.83 -46.60 -27.82
C GLN A 133 -19.56 -46.23 -27.05
N LEU A 134 -18.60 -47.15 -26.90
CA LEU A 134 -17.34 -46.92 -26.23
C LEU A 134 -16.50 -45.84 -26.95
N ASP A 135 -16.41 -45.90 -28.26
CA ASP A 135 -15.70 -44.90 -29.07
C ASP A 135 -16.34 -43.52 -28.94
N SER A 136 -17.67 -43.41 -29.07
CA SER A 136 -18.36 -42.12 -28.90
C SER A 136 -18.21 -41.53 -27.47
N LEU A 137 -18.11 -42.39 -26.45
CA LEU A 137 -17.82 -41.97 -25.08
C LEU A 137 -16.36 -41.50 -24.93
N GLN A 138 -15.39 -42.16 -25.57
CA GLN A 138 -13.99 -41.70 -25.60
C GLN A 138 -13.83 -40.36 -26.32
N GLU A 139 -14.46 -40.17 -27.49
CA GLU A 139 -14.49 -38.86 -28.17
C GLU A 139 -15.08 -37.77 -27.26
N SER A 140 -16.19 -38.07 -26.57
CA SER A 140 -16.81 -37.12 -25.64
C SER A 140 -15.91 -36.79 -24.45
N HIS A 141 -15.21 -37.79 -23.89
CA HIS A 141 -14.27 -37.63 -22.79
C HIS A 141 -13.11 -36.71 -23.19
N ASP A 142 -12.49 -36.96 -24.34
CA ASP A 142 -11.32 -36.20 -24.78
C ASP A 142 -11.69 -34.76 -25.17
N LEU A 143 -12.88 -34.54 -25.73
CA LEU A 143 -13.44 -33.19 -25.90
C LEU A 143 -13.64 -32.49 -24.55
N LEU A 144 -14.22 -33.14 -23.55
CA LEU A 144 -14.37 -32.57 -22.21
C LEU A 144 -13.02 -32.28 -21.53
N VAL A 145 -12.00 -33.13 -21.72
CA VAL A 145 -10.64 -32.87 -21.22
C VAL A 145 -10.06 -31.62 -21.87
N ILE A 146 -10.17 -31.49 -23.19
CA ILE A 146 -9.69 -30.32 -23.94
C ILE A 146 -10.42 -29.03 -23.50
N GLU A 147 -11.73 -29.07 -23.25
CA GLU A 147 -12.48 -27.93 -22.72
C GLU A 147 -12.08 -27.58 -21.28
N LEU A 148 -11.89 -28.59 -20.43
CA LEU A 148 -11.47 -28.41 -19.04
C LEU A 148 -10.07 -27.79 -18.96
N GLU A 149 -9.15 -28.15 -19.86
CA GLU A 149 -7.84 -27.49 -19.98
C GLU A 149 -7.94 -26.03 -20.45
N LYS A 150 -8.75 -25.74 -21.48
CA LYS A 150 -9.01 -24.35 -21.92
C LYS A 150 -9.58 -23.48 -20.79
N VAL A 151 -10.49 -24.03 -19.98
CA VAL A 151 -11.06 -23.32 -18.82
C VAL A 151 -10.01 -23.15 -17.70
N ARG A 152 -9.10 -24.11 -17.51
CA ARG A 152 -7.97 -23.98 -16.58
C ARG A 152 -7.00 -22.89 -17.01
N THR A 153 -6.60 -22.81 -18.28
CA THR A 153 -5.67 -21.78 -18.77
C THR A 153 -6.30 -20.39 -18.69
N ALA A 154 -7.52 -20.20 -19.19
CA ALA A 154 -8.23 -18.93 -19.11
C ALA A 154 -8.43 -18.44 -17.65
N LYS A 155 -8.70 -19.36 -16.71
CA LYS A 155 -8.79 -19.05 -15.28
C LYS A 155 -7.43 -18.65 -14.69
N GLN A 156 -6.33 -19.27 -15.12
CA GLN A 156 -4.99 -18.94 -14.69
C GLN A 156 -4.55 -17.56 -15.22
N GLU A 157 -4.87 -17.25 -16.48
CA GLU A 157 -4.66 -15.93 -17.09
C GLU A 157 -5.42 -14.84 -16.32
N GLN A 158 -6.72 -15.03 -16.09
CA GLN A 158 -7.55 -14.11 -15.29
C GLN A 158 -7.02 -13.94 -13.85
N ALA A 159 -6.48 -14.99 -13.23
CA ALA A 159 -5.87 -14.88 -11.91
C ALA A 159 -4.59 -14.02 -11.90
N VAL A 160 -3.79 -14.09 -12.97
CA VAL A 160 -2.61 -13.24 -13.17
C VAL A 160 -3.02 -11.78 -13.46
N GLU A 161 -4.02 -11.55 -14.32
CA GLU A 161 -4.55 -10.21 -14.58
C GLU A 161 -5.10 -9.55 -13.31
N LEU A 162 -5.90 -10.28 -12.52
CA LEU A 162 -6.42 -9.80 -11.23
C LEU A 162 -5.31 -9.49 -10.23
N ALA A 163 -4.19 -10.23 -10.25
CA ALA A 163 -3.02 -9.92 -9.44
C ALA A 163 -2.33 -8.62 -9.89
N GLN A 164 -2.10 -8.44 -11.20
CA GLN A 164 -1.51 -7.22 -11.75
C GLN A 164 -2.39 -5.98 -11.53
N VAL A 165 -3.72 -6.12 -11.66
CA VAL A 165 -4.66 -5.02 -11.40
C VAL A 165 -4.66 -4.63 -9.92
N ARG A 166 -4.59 -5.60 -9.00
CA ARG A 166 -4.45 -5.34 -7.56
C ARG A 166 -3.12 -4.65 -7.23
N GLU A 167 -2.01 -5.10 -7.81
CA GLU A 167 -0.70 -4.46 -7.63
C GLU A 167 -0.75 -2.99 -8.08
N ARG A 168 -1.20 -2.74 -9.33
CA ARG A 168 -1.37 -1.39 -9.89
C ARG A 168 -2.28 -0.52 -9.02
N LEU A 169 -3.40 -1.06 -8.52
CA LEU A 169 -4.28 -0.35 -7.60
C LEU A 169 -3.55 0.06 -6.30
N THR A 170 -2.81 -0.85 -5.66
CA THR A 170 -2.05 -0.51 -4.44
C THR A 170 -0.91 0.49 -4.69
N ALA A 171 -0.31 0.50 -5.88
CA ALA A 171 0.68 1.49 -6.27
C ALA A 171 0.04 2.88 -6.47
N VAL A 172 -1.09 2.95 -7.19
CA VAL A 172 -1.86 4.20 -7.38
C VAL A 172 -2.40 4.72 -6.05
N GLU A 173 -2.88 3.85 -5.15
CA GLU A 173 -3.31 4.25 -3.81
C GLU A 173 -2.17 4.86 -2.97
N LYS A 174 -0.96 4.31 -3.03
CA LYS A 174 0.21 4.87 -2.34
C LYS A 174 0.57 6.24 -2.91
N ALA A 175 0.71 6.34 -4.24
CA ALA A 175 1.00 7.59 -4.92
C ALA A 175 -0.06 8.68 -4.63
N ALA A 176 -1.34 8.31 -4.57
CA ALA A 176 -2.43 9.23 -4.20
C ALA A 176 -2.35 9.69 -2.73
N LYS A 177 -2.00 8.79 -1.80
CA LYS A 177 -1.79 9.12 -0.37
C LYS A 177 -0.58 10.04 -0.19
N GLU A 178 0.50 9.80 -0.92
CA GLU A 178 1.71 10.63 -0.94
C GLU A 178 1.46 12.01 -1.57
N ALA A 179 0.71 12.07 -2.68
CA ALA A 179 0.29 13.32 -3.31
C ALA A 179 -0.65 14.14 -2.40
N ALA A 180 -1.57 13.49 -1.68
CA ALA A 180 -2.43 14.15 -0.70
C ALA A 180 -1.62 14.69 0.51
N ALA A 181 -0.61 13.94 0.98
CA ALA A 181 0.27 14.37 2.06
C ALA A 181 1.15 15.57 1.65
N THR A 182 1.74 15.55 0.46
CA THR A 182 2.56 16.66 -0.06
C THR A 182 1.72 17.91 -0.33
N ALA A 183 0.52 17.77 -0.91
CA ALA A 183 -0.43 18.88 -1.06
C ALA A 183 -0.85 19.46 0.30
N SER A 184 -1.14 18.61 1.30
CA SER A 184 -1.46 19.06 2.67
C SER A 184 -0.31 19.84 3.31
N ALA A 185 0.94 19.40 3.11
CA ALA A 185 2.13 20.11 3.58
C ALA A 185 2.33 21.47 2.87
N GLN A 186 2.13 21.53 1.55
CA GLN A 186 2.19 22.77 0.77
C GLN A 186 1.12 23.79 1.21
N VAL A 187 -0.13 23.34 1.42
CA VAL A 187 -1.21 24.20 1.92
C VAL A 187 -0.87 24.78 3.29
N LYS A 188 -0.32 23.97 4.22
CA LYS A 188 0.12 24.46 5.54
C LYS A 188 1.28 25.45 5.45
N LEU A 189 2.24 25.23 4.54
CA LEU A 189 3.35 26.16 4.30
C LEU A 189 2.84 27.51 3.77
N LEU A 190 1.95 27.49 2.78
CA LEU A 190 1.34 28.70 2.21
C LEU A 190 0.46 29.43 3.23
N GLN A 191 -0.27 28.71 4.10
CA GLN A 191 -1.01 29.30 5.22
C GLN A 191 -0.06 30.00 6.21
N GLY A 192 1.05 29.38 6.59
CA GLY A 192 2.07 29.99 7.45
C GLY A 192 2.70 31.25 6.83
N GLN A 193 3.01 31.21 5.53
CA GLN A 193 3.53 32.37 4.79
C GLN A 193 2.50 33.51 4.72
N LEU A 194 1.22 33.21 4.49
CA LEU A 194 0.14 34.20 4.51
C LEU A 194 -0.09 34.80 5.91
N GLU A 195 0.05 34.02 6.98
CA GLU A 195 0.03 34.56 8.35
C GLU A 195 1.23 35.46 8.63
N GLU A 196 2.43 35.09 8.20
CA GLU A 196 3.63 35.91 8.39
C GLU A 196 3.55 37.21 7.57
N GLN A 197 3.06 37.17 6.33
CA GLN A 197 2.76 38.35 5.52
C GLN A 197 1.72 39.25 6.20
N ARG A 198 0.61 38.71 6.72
CA ARG A 198 -0.38 39.49 7.47
C ARG A 198 0.22 40.14 8.73
N ARG A 199 1.09 39.43 9.45
CA ARG A 199 1.80 39.97 10.63
C ARG A 199 2.84 41.03 10.25
N SER A 200 3.47 40.95 9.07
CA SER A 200 4.42 41.96 8.61
C SER A 200 3.71 43.20 8.06
N GLU A 201 2.61 43.03 7.31
CA GLU A 201 1.70 44.11 6.92
C GLU A 201 1.11 44.83 8.12
N GLN A 202 0.63 44.11 9.15
CA GLN A 202 0.10 44.72 10.36
C GLN A 202 1.18 45.58 11.05
N LYS A 203 2.40 45.06 11.22
CA LYS A 203 3.54 45.81 11.78
C LYS A 203 3.94 47.01 10.91
N ALA A 204 3.76 46.95 9.60
CA ALA A 204 3.98 48.08 8.70
C ALA A 204 2.91 49.17 8.95
N ARG A 205 1.62 48.80 8.94
CA ARG A 205 0.50 49.71 9.20
C ARG A 205 0.56 50.33 10.61
N GLU A 206 1.00 49.58 11.62
CA GLU A 206 1.24 50.09 12.97
C GLU A 206 2.36 51.15 13.00
N ARG A 207 3.45 50.96 12.25
CA ARG A 207 4.52 51.95 12.09
C ARG A 207 4.08 53.16 11.29
N GLU A 208 3.30 52.97 10.22
CA GLU A 208 2.72 54.05 9.41
C GLU A 208 1.77 54.91 10.25
N ALA A 209 0.91 54.28 11.06
CA ALA A 209 0.03 54.99 12.00
C ALA A 209 0.80 55.74 13.09
N GLN A 210 1.88 55.15 13.62
CA GLN A 210 2.79 55.83 14.56
C GLN A 210 3.50 57.03 13.91
N ALA A 211 3.99 56.88 12.68
CA ALA A 211 4.65 57.94 11.94
C ALA A 211 3.69 59.08 11.57
N ALA A 212 2.47 58.76 11.11
CA ALA A 212 1.41 59.73 10.86
C ALA A 212 0.98 60.45 12.14
N GLY A 213 0.85 59.73 13.27
CA GLY A 213 0.56 60.32 14.58
C GLY A 213 1.67 61.26 15.07
N ALA A 214 2.94 60.88 14.86
CA ALA A 214 4.09 61.72 15.18
C ALA A 214 4.17 62.97 14.28
N LEU A 215 3.94 62.82 12.98
CA LEU A 215 3.84 63.95 12.04
C LEU A 215 2.73 64.90 12.47
N HIS A 216 1.54 64.41 12.82
CA HIS A 216 0.44 65.26 13.27
C HIS A 216 0.72 65.97 14.62
N GLN A 217 1.49 65.34 15.51
CA GLN A 217 2.01 66.00 16.71
C GLN A 217 3.02 67.10 16.39
N MET A 218 3.93 66.86 15.42
CA MET A 218 4.88 67.86 14.94
C MET A 218 4.18 69.02 14.22
N GLU A 219 3.16 68.75 13.40
CA GLU A 219 2.30 69.78 12.79
C GLU A 219 1.63 70.66 13.85
N LYS A 220 1.07 70.04 14.89
CA LYS A 220 0.44 70.77 16.00
C LYS A 220 1.46 71.57 16.82
N GLN A 221 2.66 71.02 17.04
CA GLN A 221 3.75 71.75 17.70
C GLN A 221 4.18 72.94 16.83
N HIS A 222 4.40 72.75 15.53
CA HIS A 222 4.74 73.83 14.61
C HIS A 222 3.66 74.92 14.51
N LEU A 223 2.37 74.58 14.64
CA LEU A 223 1.31 75.59 14.74
C LEU A 223 1.46 76.42 16.03
N VAL A 224 1.64 75.78 17.19
CA VAL A 224 1.84 76.47 18.48
C VAL A 224 3.16 77.27 18.48
N ASP A 225 4.23 76.75 17.90
CA ASP A 225 5.51 77.45 17.75
C ASP A 225 5.36 78.68 16.83
N VAL A 226 4.54 78.59 15.77
CA VAL A 226 4.21 79.70 14.86
C VAL A 226 3.30 80.74 15.52
N GLU A 227 2.38 80.32 16.39
CA GLU A 227 1.57 81.21 17.23
C GLU A 227 2.47 81.95 18.24
N ALA A 228 3.28 81.23 19.02
CA ALA A 228 4.24 81.82 19.96
C ALA A 228 5.28 82.73 19.25
N CYS A 229 5.73 82.37 18.05
CA CYS A 229 6.59 83.23 17.24
C CYS A 229 5.86 84.48 16.72
N GLN A 230 4.54 84.45 16.54
CA GLN A 230 3.76 85.65 16.22
C GLN A 230 3.57 86.54 17.46
N GLU A 231 3.25 85.94 18.62
CA GLU A 231 3.16 86.63 19.91
C GLU A 231 4.47 87.34 20.24
N LEU A 232 5.60 86.61 20.26
CA LEU A 232 6.94 87.18 20.45
C LEU A 232 7.29 88.27 19.43
N ARG A 233 6.84 88.15 18.17
CA ARG A 233 7.01 89.22 17.17
C ARG A 233 6.15 90.45 17.47
N THR A 234 4.98 90.29 18.08
CA THR A 234 4.16 91.42 18.53
C THR A 234 4.72 92.07 19.80
N GLU A 235 5.21 91.27 20.75
CA GLU A 235 5.90 91.76 21.95
C GLU A 235 7.19 92.52 21.59
N VAL A 236 8.04 91.96 20.71
CA VAL A 236 9.27 92.64 20.25
C VAL A 236 8.94 93.95 19.52
N ARG A 237 7.85 94.02 18.75
CA ARG A 237 7.38 95.29 18.16
C ARG A 237 6.94 96.28 19.25
N ALA A 238 6.11 95.84 20.20
CA ALA A 238 5.62 96.69 21.29
C ALA A 238 6.77 97.22 22.16
N LEU A 239 7.72 96.36 22.53
CA LEU A 239 8.95 96.73 23.23
C LEU A 239 9.84 97.64 22.40
N SER A 240 9.96 97.45 21.08
CA SER A 240 10.72 98.38 20.23
C SER A 240 10.05 99.76 20.11
N ALA A 241 8.72 99.82 20.13
CA ALA A 241 7.97 101.07 20.11
C ALA A 241 8.10 101.80 21.47
N ALA A 242 7.95 101.08 22.58
CA ALA A 242 8.18 101.62 23.93
C ALA A 242 9.64 102.07 24.11
N LEU A 243 10.62 101.31 23.58
CA LEU A 243 12.02 101.73 23.59
C LEU A 243 12.23 103.01 22.79
N ALA A 244 11.65 103.11 21.58
CA ALA A 244 11.69 104.33 20.77
C ALA A 244 11.03 105.52 21.47
N GLU A 245 9.93 105.32 22.19
CA GLU A 245 9.28 106.35 23.01
C GLU A 245 10.16 106.78 24.20
N THR A 246 10.77 105.84 24.93
CA THR A 246 11.73 106.17 26.01
C THR A 246 12.99 106.86 25.49
N ASN A 247 13.46 106.52 24.29
CA ASN A 247 14.56 107.21 23.63
C ASN A 247 14.16 108.62 23.22
N ALA A 248 12.97 108.82 22.63
CA ALA A 248 12.46 110.17 22.32
C ALA A 248 12.31 111.04 23.58
N VAL A 249 11.86 110.47 24.71
CA VAL A 249 11.84 111.15 26.01
C VAL A 249 13.25 111.42 26.55
N SER A 250 14.22 110.52 26.31
CA SER A 250 15.62 110.72 26.68
C SER A 250 16.30 111.81 25.84
N ASP A 251 16.03 111.85 24.53
CA ASP A 251 16.56 112.85 23.59
C ASP A 251 15.93 114.22 23.86
N GLY A 252 14.63 114.28 24.16
CA GLY A 252 13.97 115.49 24.67
C GLY A 252 14.63 116.00 25.95
N ARG A 253 14.82 115.12 26.96
CA ARG A 253 15.56 115.47 28.19
C ARG A 253 17.02 115.88 27.93
N ALA A 254 17.66 115.34 26.89
CA ALA A 254 19.00 115.73 26.49
C ALA A 254 19.04 117.12 25.84
N GLN A 255 18.02 117.46 25.05
CA GLN A 255 17.80 118.82 24.55
C GLN A 255 17.50 119.80 25.69
N ASP A 256 16.62 119.46 26.64
CA ASP A 256 16.36 120.25 27.85
C ASP A 256 17.65 120.51 28.64
N LEU A 257 18.49 119.48 28.82
CA LEU A 257 19.81 119.59 29.47
C LEU A 257 20.81 120.43 28.67
N MET A 258 20.69 120.48 27.34
CA MET A 258 21.53 121.29 26.48
C MET A 258 21.09 122.76 26.52
N GLN A 259 19.78 123.01 26.53
CA GLN A 259 19.18 124.33 26.72
C GLN A 259 19.54 124.90 28.09
N ALA A 260 19.32 124.15 29.18
CA ALA A 260 19.69 124.57 30.53
C ALA A 260 21.20 124.84 30.68
N LYS A 261 22.07 124.14 29.94
CA LYS A 261 23.52 124.46 29.87
C LYS A 261 23.81 125.75 29.11
N ALA A 262 23.05 126.08 28.07
CA ALA A 262 23.15 127.35 27.36
C ALA A 262 22.68 128.51 28.27
N ASP A 263 21.57 128.33 28.98
CA ASP A 263 21.03 129.32 29.91
C ASP A 263 22.00 129.58 31.08
N VAL A 264 22.59 128.53 31.66
CA VAL A 264 23.67 128.64 32.68
C VAL A 264 24.94 129.30 32.12
N LYS A 265 25.23 129.18 30.81
CA LYS A 265 26.33 129.91 30.17
C LYS A 265 26.00 131.39 29.99
N ALA A 266 24.78 131.74 29.57
CA ALA A 266 24.32 133.13 29.48
C ALA A 266 24.37 133.81 30.86
N MET A 267 23.81 133.19 31.89
CA MET A 267 23.87 133.67 33.28
C MET A 267 25.32 133.88 33.79
N ARG A 268 26.28 133.06 33.34
CA ARG A 268 27.71 133.25 33.65
C ARG A 268 28.34 134.42 32.90
N GLU A 269 27.92 134.68 31.67
CA GLU A 269 28.42 135.81 30.87
C GLU A 269 27.86 137.14 31.39
N GLU A 270 26.59 137.15 31.82
CA GLU A 270 25.98 138.28 32.56
C GLU A 270 26.68 138.53 33.90
N LEU A 271 26.91 137.49 34.71
CA LEU A 271 27.62 137.60 36.00
C LEU A 271 29.04 138.17 35.81
N LYS A 272 29.70 137.82 34.71
CA LYS A 272 31.04 138.32 34.37
C LYS A 272 30.99 139.80 33.96
N ALA A 273 30.03 140.20 33.14
CA ALA A 273 29.81 141.60 32.78
C ALA A 273 29.51 142.48 34.02
N ALA A 274 28.74 141.97 34.99
CA ALA A 274 28.50 142.64 36.27
C ALA A 274 29.79 142.79 37.10
N HIS A 275 30.63 141.76 37.14
CA HIS A 275 31.93 141.80 37.84
C HIS A 275 32.92 142.79 37.20
N ASP A 276 32.98 142.85 35.86
CA ASP A 276 33.83 143.80 35.14
C ASP A 276 33.34 145.26 35.32
N ALA A 277 32.03 145.48 35.43
CA ALA A 277 31.47 146.78 35.81
C ALA A 277 31.87 147.18 37.25
N GLN A 278 31.82 146.24 38.21
CA GLN A 278 32.22 146.48 39.60
C GLN A 278 33.72 146.81 39.74
N ALA A 279 34.59 146.11 39.00
CA ALA A 279 36.03 146.38 38.99
C ALA A 279 36.38 147.82 38.51
N ASN A 280 35.64 148.31 37.51
CA ASN A 280 35.80 149.68 37.00
C ASN A 280 35.32 150.77 37.98
N GLY A 281 34.46 150.43 38.95
CA GLY A 281 34.10 151.33 40.06
C GLY A 281 35.25 151.51 41.04
N LEU A 282 35.80 150.40 41.55
CA LEU A 282 36.87 150.39 42.56
C LEU A 282 38.14 151.13 42.11
N GLY A 283 38.49 151.06 40.82
CA GLY A 283 39.62 151.81 40.26
C GLY A 283 39.47 153.34 40.33
N ARG A 284 38.23 153.86 40.37
CA ARG A 284 37.95 155.30 40.48
C ARG A 284 38.03 155.80 41.93
N GLU A 285 37.58 155.01 42.89
CA GLU A 285 37.69 155.34 44.32
C GLU A 285 39.14 155.36 44.80
N GLN A 286 39.96 154.39 44.38
CA GLN A 286 41.38 154.36 44.74
C GLN A 286 42.17 155.56 44.18
N ALA A 287 41.81 156.05 42.98
CA ALA A 287 42.39 157.27 42.41
C ALA A 287 42.02 158.53 43.22
N ALA A 288 40.79 158.63 43.72
CA ALA A 288 40.35 159.75 44.56
C ALA A 288 41.07 159.77 45.93
N LEU A 289 41.23 158.60 46.56
CA LEU A 289 41.94 158.47 47.85
C LEU A 289 43.43 158.87 47.73
N ALA A 290 44.08 158.60 46.60
CA ALA A 290 45.45 159.05 46.34
C ALA A 290 45.56 160.58 46.27
N GLN A 291 44.57 161.27 45.68
CA GLN A 291 44.55 162.73 45.58
C GLN A 291 44.29 163.40 46.95
N ILE A 292 43.43 162.82 47.80
CA ILE A 292 43.19 163.33 49.15
C ILE A 292 44.48 163.30 49.99
N LYS A 293 45.23 162.18 49.93
CA LYS A 293 46.49 162.05 50.69
C LYS A 293 47.54 163.08 50.27
N ALA A 294 47.69 163.32 48.97
CA ALA A 294 48.63 164.31 48.43
C ALA A 294 48.32 165.77 48.87
N LEU A 295 47.08 166.07 49.25
CA LEU A 295 46.68 167.38 49.79
C LEU A 295 46.81 167.49 51.31
N GLN A 296 46.84 166.37 52.04
CA GLN A 296 47.06 166.37 53.49
C GLN A 296 48.53 166.54 53.86
N ASP A 297 49.44 165.84 53.16
CA ASP A 297 50.89 165.92 53.40
C ASP A 297 51.46 167.32 53.08
N ALA A 298 50.78 168.09 52.21
CA ALA A 298 51.17 169.46 51.83
C ALA A 298 50.84 170.54 52.87
N LEU A 299 50.08 170.22 53.94
CA LEU A 299 49.62 171.21 54.94
C LEU A 299 50.48 171.25 56.22
N SER A 300 51.37 170.27 56.41
CA SER A 300 52.10 170.08 57.68
C SER A 300 53.48 170.76 57.76
N GLU A 301 54.00 171.37 56.70
CA GLU A 301 55.38 171.91 56.63
C GLU A 301 55.55 173.33 57.24
N ALA A 302 54.57 173.87 57.97
CA ALA A 302 54.45 175.33 58.15
C ALA A 302 54.93 175.95 59.49
N VAL A 303 55.13 175.20 60.60
CA VAL A 303 55.55 175.80 61.90
C VAL A 303 56.53 174.96 62.74
N LYS A 304 57.77 174.76 62.26
CA LYS A 304 59.04 175.01 63.00
C LYS A 304 60.29 174.39 62.36
N ALA A 305 61.29 175.24 62.17
CA ALA A 305 62.73 174.91 62.13
C ALA A 305 63.22 174.08 60.91
N PRO A 306 64.51 174.18 60.52
CA PRO A 306 64.83 174.33 59.10
C PRO A 306 65.99 173.45 58.58
N VAL A 307 66.46 173.80 57.36
CA VAL A 307 67.83 173.68 56.81
C VAL A 307 67.97 172.85 55.51
N LYS A 308 67.79 173.58 54.40
CA LYS A 308 68.61 173.61 53.16
C LYS A 308 68.83 172.34 52.30
N GLN A 309 68.60 172.55 51.00
CA GLN A 309 69.52 172.30 49.86
C GLN A 309 71.00 172.01 50.23
N PRO A 310 71.81 171.22 49.46
CA PRO A 310 71.95 171.47 48.00
C PRO A 310 72.45 170.33 47.05
N GLN A 311 72.18 170.56 45.75
CA GLN A 311 73.07 170.33 44.58
C GLN A 311 73.65 168.93 44.20
N LYS A 312 73.88 168.82 42.87
CA LYS A 312 74.90 167.99 42.14
C LYS A 312 74.59 166.47 42.02
N ALA A 313 74.97 165.79 40.93
CA ALA A 313 75.52 166.24 39.64
C ALA A 313 75.34 165.18 38.52
N ALA A 314 75.42 165.63 37.26
CA ALA A 314 75.68 164.87 36.02
C ALA A 314 74.70 163.73 35.64
N GLY A 315 74.48 163.41 34.35
CA GLY A 315 74.95 164.02 33.10
C GLY A 315 74.93 163.01 31.94
N LYS A 316 75.27 163.44 30.70
CA LYS A 316 75.52 162.60 29.49
C LYS A 316 74.31 161.78 28.97
N THR A 317 73.63 162.07 27.85
CA THR A 317 73.98 162.28 26.41
C THR A 317 73.71 161.07 25.49
N SER A 318 72.83 161.29 24.51
CA SER A 318 72.89 160.85 23.09
C SER A 318 72.50 159.42 22.65
N LYS A 319 72.01 159.36 21.38
CA LYS A 319 71.58 158.21 20.53
C LYS A 319 70.31 157.46 21.01
N ALA A 320 69.27 157.14 20.22
CA ALA A 320 68.95 157.12 18.77
C ALA A 320 69.10 155.78 18.01
N LYS A 321 68.17 155.55 17.05
CA LYS A 321 68.00 154.41 16.12
C LYS A 321 67.42 153.15 16.81
N ALA A 322 66.28 152.51 16.45
CA ALA A 322 65.47 152.28 15.22
C ALA A 322 65.72 150.91 14.55
N GLN A 323 64.68 150.34 13.89
CA GLN A 323 64.63 149.01 13.22
C GLN A 323 64.65 147.80 14.20
N SER A 324 64.32 146.54 13.86
CA SER A 324 63.30 145.89 12.97
C SER A 324 63.35 144.35 13.26
N SER A 325 62.62 143.38 12.68
CA SER A 325 61.57 143.28 11.64
C SER A 325 60.99 141.84 11.62
N GLY A 326 59.66 141.65 11.47
CA GLY A 326 59.03 140.35 11.16
C GLY A 326 58.87 139.36 12.34
N ASN A 327 58.34 138.14 12.16
CA ASN A 327 57.68 137.57 10.97
C ASN A 327 56.71 136.40 11.32
N GLU A 328 56.13 135.76 10.29
CA GLU A 328 55.47 134.43 10.19
C GLU A 328 56.08 133.32 11.11
N THR A 329 55.43 132.20 11.47
CA THR A 329 54.48 131.30 10.75
C THR A 329 53.35 130.79 11.68
N LYS A 330 52.17 130.32 11.25
CA LYS A 330 51.78 129.29 10.25
C LYS A 330 52.17 127.86 10.65
N GLY A 331 51.22 126.93 10.53
CA GLY A 331 51.36 125.49 10.77
C GLY A 331 50.05 124.78 10.50
N ASP A 332 50.07 123.80 9.59
CA ASP A 332 48.97 122.89 9.24
C ASP A 332 48.97 121.65 10.16
#